data_AF-A0A969EMB2-F1
#
_entry.id   AF-A0A969EMB2-F1
#
_cell.length_a   1.000
_cell.length_b   1.000
_cell.length_c   1.000
_cell.angle_alpha   90.00
_cell.angle_beta   90.00
_cell.angle_gamma   90.00
#
_symmetry.space_group_name_H-M   'P 1'
#
loop_
_entity.id
_entity.type
_entity.pdbx_description
1 polymer ?
#
loop_
_entity_poly.entity_id
_entity_poly.type
_entity_poly.pdbx_seq_one_letter_code
_entity_poly.pdbx_strand_id
1 'polypeptide(L)'
;MVSNASDAINRLRFEMLTNRDVHDPDAELAIHITADKDAKTITITDSGLGMTAEELSTNLGTIAQSGAREFIQAAQEGQGNITDIIGQFGVGFYSAFMVAETVTVISRSYLPEAEAAQWVSGGGRHVYRHAG
;
A
#
# COMPACT_ATOMS: atom_id res chain seq x y z
N MET A 1 6.10 1.11 -5.08
CA MET A 1 5.22 2.00 -4.26
C MET A 1 4.54 3.07 -5.09
N VAL A 2 5.23 3.89 -5.88
CA VAL A 2 4.59 4.90 -6.76
C VAL A 2 3.56 4.27 -7.72
N SER A 3 3.85 3.08 -8.28
CA SER A 3 2.86 2.34 -9.10
C SER A 3 1.58 2.04 -8.34
N ASN A 4 1.67 1.53 -7.10
CA ASN A 4 0.50 1.22 -6.28
C ASN A 4 -0.34 2.46 -5.99
N ALA A 5 0.32 3.59 -5.68
CA ALA A 5 -0.34 4.88 -5.49
C ALA A 5 -1.04 5.36 -6.78
N SER A 6 -0.39 5.22 -7.94
CA SER A 6 -0.99 5.56 -9.24
C SER A 6 -2.21 4.68 -9.55
N ASP A 7 -2.13 3.38 -9.27
CA ASP A 7 -3.25 2.46 -9.45
C ASP A 7 -4.41 2.82 -8.52
N ALA A 8 -4.11 3.22 -7.28
CA ALA A 8 -5.13 3.62 -6.32
C ALA A 8 -5.88 4.89 -6.78
N ILE A 9 -5.15 5.89 -7.28
CA ILE A 9 -5.73 7.11 -7.84
C ILE A 9 -6.56 6.80 -9.09
N ASN A 10 -6.04 5.98 -10.01
CA ASN A 10 -6.75 5.61 -11.23
C ASN A 10 -8.07 4.91 -10.91
N ARG A 11 -8.06 3.96 -9.98
CA ARG A 11 -9.27 3.25 -9.54
C ARG A 11 -10.30 4.20 -8.90
N LEU A 12 -9.87 5.11 -8.03
CA LEU A 12 -10.79 6.11 -7.46
C LEU A 12 -11.39 6.99 -8.56
N ARG A 13 -10.58 7.41 -9.54
CA ARG A 13 -11.05 8.21 -10.67
C ARG A 13 -12.11 7.47 -11.49
N PHE A 14 -11.95 6.16 -11.70
CA PHE A 14 -12.97 5.35 -12.36
C PHE A 14 -14.23 5.20 -11.51
N GLU A 15 -14.09 4.98 -10.21
CA GLU A 15 -15.21 4.86 -9.28
C GLU A 15 -16.08 6.13 -9.28
N MET A 16 -15.46 7.31 -9.26
CA MET A 16 -16.13 8.61 -9.28
C MET A 16 -16.93 8.90 -10.57
N LEU A 17 -16.75 8.11 -11.64
CA LEU A 17 -17.56 8.24 -12.86
C LEU A 17 -19.02 7.80 -12.62
N THR A 18 -19.23 6.86 -11.71
CA THR A 18 -20.54 6.25 -11.43
C THR A 18 -21.00 6.42 -10.00
N ASN A 19 -20.07 6.66 -9.07
CA ASN A 19 -20.33 6.83 -7.65
C ASN A 19 -20.14 8.29 -7.22
N ARG A 20 -21.17 8.86 -6.60
CA ARG A 20 -21.16 10.24 -6.08
C ARG A 20 -20.93 10.29 -4.58
N ASP A 21 -20.97 9.15 -3.91
CA ASP A 21 -20.84 9.02 -2.47
C ASP A 21 -19.39 8.65 -2.12
N VAL A 22 -18.53 9.66 -2.25
CA VAL A 22 -17.09 9.56 -2.05
C VAL A 22 -16.69 10.57 -0.98
N HIS A 23 -15.83 10.16 -0.07
CA HIS A 23 -15.22 11.02 0.92
C HIS A 23 -14.37 12.08 0.22
N ASP A 24 -14.68 13.36 0.50
CA ASP A 24 -13.99 14.53 -0.06
C ASP A 24 -13.80 14.45 -1.60
N PRO A 25 -14.90 14.49 -2.38
CA PRO A 25 -14.86 14.26 -3.83
C PRO A 25 -14.13 15.38 -4.61
N ASP A 26 -13.89 16.52 -3.97
CA ASP A 26 -13.17 17.65 -4.56
C ASP A 26 -11.68 17.65 -4.20
N ALA A 27 -11.22 16.67 -3.40
CA ALA A 27 -9.82 16.52 -3.04
C ALA A 27 -8.92 16.36 -4.27
N GLU A 28 -7.74 16.98 -4.22
CA GLU A 28 -6.74 16.82 -5.27
C GLU A 28 -6.26 15.35 -5.33
N LEU A 29 -6.32 14.76 -6.52
CA LEU A 29 -5.75 13.43 -6.79
C LEU A 29 -4.25 13.57 -7.09
N ALA A 30 -3.41 13.23 -6.11
CA ALA A 30 -1.96 13.44 -6.19
C ALA A 30 -1.17 12.38 -5.41
N ILE A 31 0.10 12.23 -5.79
CA ILE A 31 1.09 11.44 -5.05
C ILE A 31 2.13 12.41 -4.51
N HIS A 32 2.28 12.43 -3.19
CA HIS A 32 3.30 13.21 -2.50
C HIS A 32 4.38 12.29 -1.96
N ILE A 33 5.64 12.67 -2.18
CA ILE A 33 6.80 11.95 -1.65
C ILE A 33 7.61 12.93 -0.83
N THR A 34 7.79 12.62 0.45
CA THR A 34 8.59 13.42 1.38
C THR A 34 9.65 12.55 2.03
N ALA A 35 10.78 13.16 2.37
CA ALA A 35 11.86 12.52 3.09
C ALA A 35 12.22 13.37 4.30
N ASP A 36 12.26 12.74 5.47
CA ASP A 36 12.72 13.35 6.71
C ASP A 36 14.05 12.70 7.11
N LYS A 37 15.10 13.50 7.07
CA LYS A 37 16.47 13.04 7.37
C LYS A 37 16.66 12.77 8.86
N ASP A 38 16.02 13.57 9.72
CA ASP A 38 16.19 13.48 11.16
C ASP A 38 15.41 12.28 11.71
N ALA A 39 14.18 12.07 11.22
CA ALA A 39 13.38 10.89 11.52
C ALA A 39 13.83 9.63 10.74
N LYS A 40 14.66 9.79 9.69
CA LYS A 40 15.10 8.74 8.76
C LYS A 40 13.94 8.02 8.09
N THR A 41 12.92 8.77 7.68
CA THR A 41 11.72 8.24 7.04
C THR A 41 11.58 8.75 5.61
N ILE A 42 11.00 7.91 4.76
CA ILE A 42 10.45 8.31 3.46
C ILE A 42 8.96 8.03 3.53
N THR A 43 8.16 9.05 3.27
CA THR A 43 6.69 8.95 3.28
C THR A 43 6.18 9.14 1.87
N ILE A 44 5.39 8.17 1.40
CA ILE A 44 4.66 8.21 0.14
C ILE A 44 3.18 8.27 0.49
N THR A 45 2.51 9.34 0.09
CA THR A 45 1.09 9.58 0.34
C THR A 45 0.37 9.72 -0.99
N ASP A 46 -0.75 9.03 -1.13
CA ASP A 46 -1.68 9.22 -2.24
C ASP A 46 -3.09 9.52 -1.73
N SER A 47 -3.87 10.21 -2.56
CA SER A 47 -5.30 10.47 -2.35
C SER A 47 -6.17 9.56 -3.22
N GLY A 48 -5.74 8.30 -3.41
CA GLY A 48 -6.50 7.28 -4.12
C GLY A 48 -7.60 6.64 -3.27
N LEU A 49 -8.06 5.46 -3.69
CA LEU A 49 -9.19 4.77 -3.05
C LEU A 49 -8.99 4.44 -1.55
N GLY A 50 -7.74 4.39 -1.10
CA GLY A 50 -7.38 3.94 0.24
C GLY A 50 -7.87 2.53 0.56
N MET A 51 -7.93 2.18 1.85
CA MET A 51 -8.35 0.87 2.32
C MET A 51 -9.05 0.99 3.68
N THR A 52 -10.03 0.14 3.90
CA THR A 52 -10.61 -0.15 5.21
C THR A 52 -9.64 -0.99 6.06
N ALA A 53 -9.91 -1.13 7.35
CA ALA A 53 -9.12 -1.99 8.24
C ALA A 53 -9.09 -3.46 7.77
N GLU A 54 -10.22 -3.97 7.27
CA GLU A 54 -10.34 -5.34 6.77
C GLU A 54 -9.53 -5.54 5.49
N GLU A 55 -9.60 -4.60 4.55
CA GLU A 55 -8.81 -4.61 3.33
C GLU A 55 -7.31 -4.51 3.63
N LEU A 56 -6.89 -3.62 4.55
CA LEU A 56 -5.49 -3.55 4.99
C LEU A 56 -5.00 -4.89 5.54
N SER A 57 -5.77 -5.52 6.42
CA SER A 57 -5.42 -6.82 7.00
C SER A 57 -5.34 -7.91 5.93
N THR A 58 -6.31 -7.97 5.03
CA THR A 58 -6.38 -9.00 3.98
C THR A 58 -5.29 -8.81 2.93
N ASN A 59 -5.16 -7.59 2.41
CA ASN A 59 -4.23 -7.25 1.34
C ASN A 59 -2.79 -7.33 1.83
N LEU A 60 -2.44 -6.71 2.96
CA LEU A 60 -1.06 -6.64 3.45
C LEU A 60 -0.65 -7.82 4.35
N GLY A 61 -1.63 -8.47 4.99
CA GLY A 61 -1.39 -9.59 5.90
C GLY A 61 -1.42 -10.96 5.20
N THR A 62 -2.47 -11.25 4.44
CA THR A 62 -2.72 -12.60 3.89
C THR A 62 -2.21 -12.75 2.47
N ILE A 63 -2.72 -11.92 1.54
CA ILE A 63 -2.44 -12.03 0.09
C ILE A 63 -0.97 -11.70 -0.19
N ALA A 64 -0.49 -10.64 0.45
CA ALA A 64 0.86 -10.20 0.28
C ALA A 64 1.85 -11.25 0.87
N GLN A 65 1.51 -11.95 1.97
CA GLN A 65 2.36 -13.03 2.49
C GLN A 65 2.40 -14.27 1.56
N SER A 66 1.30 -14.62 0.89
CA SER A 66 1.32 -15.70 -0.11
C SER A 66 2.12 -15.30 -1.36
N GLY A 67 1.91 -14.09 -1.88
CA GLY A 67 2.66 -13.58 -3.05
C GLY A 67 4.16 -13.45 -2.78
N ALA A 68 4.56 -13.05 -1.56
CA ALA A 68 5.97 -12.99 -1.17
C ALA A 68 6.62 -14.38 -1.14
N ARG A 69 5.91 -15.43 -0.71
CA ARG A 69 6.42 -16.81 -0.76
C ARG A 69 6.62 -17.29 -2.19
N GLU A 70 5.63 -17.05 -3.05
CA GLU A 70 5.70 -17.39 -4.48
C GLU A 70 6.83 -16.64 -5.18
N PHE A 71 7.03 -15.35 -4.85
CA PHE A 71 8.15 -14.57 -5.35
C PHE A 71 9.50 -15.15 -4.94
N ILE A 72 9.69 -15.48 -3.65
CA ILE A 72 10.95 -16.06 -3.15
C ILE A 72 11.23 -17.37 -3.88
N GLN A 73 10.20 -18.20 -4.11
CA GLN A 73 10.33 -19.44 -4.86
C GLN A 73 10.73 -19.19 -6.31
N ALA A 74 10.05 -18.31 -7.03
CA ALA A 74 10.36 -17.96 -8.42
C ALA A 74 11.76 -17.36 -8.60
N ALA A 75 12.20 -16.53 -7.65
CA ALA A 75 13.55 -15.96 -7.62
C ALA A 75 14.64 -17.03 -7.39
N GLN A 76 14.36 -18.03 -6.53
CA GLN A 76 15.26 -19.17 -6.30
C GLN A 76 15.36 -20.10 -7.52
N GLU A 77 14.28 -20.22 -8.30
CA GLU A 77 14.21 -21.04 -9.51
C GLU A 77 14.89 -20.38 -10.73
N GLY A 78 15.44 -19.16 -10.59
CA GLY A 78 16.24 -18.49 -11.62
C GLY A 78 15.45 -18.05 -12.86
N GLN A 79 14.12 -17.95 -12.77
CA GLN A 79 13.26 -17.62 -13.90
C GLN A 79 13.27 -16.11 -14.22
N GLY A 80 14.29 -15.63 -14.94
CA GLY A 80 14.28 -14.30 -15.56
C GLY A 80 14.77 -13.15 -14.66
N ASN A 81 14.57 -11.92 -15.13
CA ASN A 81 14.99 -10.71 -14.42
C ASN A 81 14.07 -10.46 -13.22
N ILE A 82 14.63 -10.44 -12.01
CA ILE A 82 13.93 -10.20 -10.74
C ILE A 82 12.99 -8.99 -10.80
N THR A 83 13.37 -7.96 -11.56
CA THR A 83 12.59 -6.73 -11.73
C THR A 83 11.24 -6.98 -12.42
N ASP A 84 11.21 -7.85 -13.43
CA ASP A 84 10.00 -8.18 -14.19
C ASP A 84 9.07 -9.08 -13.35
N ILE A 85 9.66 -9.96 -12.54
CA ILE A 85 8.95 -10.82 -11.58
C ILE A 85 8.28 -9.95 -10.50
N ILE A 86 8.98 -8.96 -9.91
CA ILE A 86 8.36 -8.06 -8.91
C ILE A 86 7.13 -7.33 -9.47
N GLY A 87 7.18 -6.95 -10.75
CA GLY A 87 6.07 -6.29 -11.44
C GLY A 87 4.87 -7.21 -11.69
N GLN A 88 5.10 -8.47 -12.09
CA GLN A 88 4.02 -9.43 -12.39
C GLN A 88 3.26 -9.94 -11.17
N PHE A 89 3.93 -10.09 -10.02
CA PHE A 89 3.34 -10.71 -8.83
C PHE A 89 2.64 -9.70 -7.91
N GLY A 90 2.69 -8.40 -8.21
CA GLY A 90 2.06 -7.36 -7.36
C GLY A 90 2.72 -7.22 -5.98
N VAL A 91 3.86 -7.87 -5.74
CA VAL A 91 4.62 -7.87 -4.48
C VAL A 91 5.49 -6.62 -4.30
N GLY A 92 5.36 -5.62 -5.19
CA GLY A 92 6.13 -4.38 -5.15
C GLY A 92 6.03 -3.61 -3.83
N PHE A 93 5.02 -3.88 -3.00
CA PHE A 93 4.95 -3.37 -1.63
C PHE A 93 6.11 -3.87 -0.74
N TYR A 94 6.46 -5.16 -0.81
CA TYR A 94 7.50 -5.73 0.06
C TYR A 94 8.92 -5.32 -0.29
N SER A 95 9.13 -4.77 -1.50
CA SER A 95 10.42 -4.16 -1.84
C SER A 95 10.82 -3.06 -0.84
N ALA A 96 9.85 -2.45 -0.15
CA ALA A 96 10.11 -1.49 0.94
C ALA A 96 10.96 -2.10 2.07
N PHE A 97 10.78 -3.39 2.39
CA PHE A 97 11.56 -4.06 3.45
C PHE A 97 13.01 -4.33 3.06
N MET A 98 13.39 -4.19 1.79
CA MET A 98 14.81 -4.27 1.41
C MET A 98 15.62 -3.07 1.91
N VAL A 99 14.95 -1.95 2.20
CA VAL A 99 15.59 -0.68 2.58
C VAL A 99 15.07 -0.10 3.89
N ALA A 100 13.99 -0.64 4.46
CA ALA A 100 13.38 -0.17 5.70
C ALA A 100 13.26 -1.30 6.74
N GLU A 101 13.64 -0.99 7.98
CA GLU A 101 13.46 -1.89 9.13
C GLU A 101 11.99 -1.99 9.56
N THR A 102 11.23 -0.90 9.40
CA THR A 102 9.81 -0.82 9.73
C THR A 102 9.06 -0.16 8.59
N VAL A 103 7.92 -0.75 8.22
CA VAL A 103 6.98 -0.18 7.26
C VAL A 103 5.66 0.08 7.98
N THR A 104 5.19 1.32 7.90
CA THR A 104 3.89 1.76 8.42
C THR A 104 3.00 2.16 7.25
N VAL A 105 1.78 1.64 7.22
CA VAL A 105 0.74 2.02 6.26
C VAL A 105 -0.43 2.58 7.05
N ILE A 106 -0.79 3.82 6.78
CA ILE A 106 -2.00 4.47 7.31
C ILE A 106 -2.90 4.68 6.11
N SER A 107 -4.14 4.22 6.19
CA SER A 107 -5.09 4.33 5.10
C SER A 107 -6.50 4.57 5.61
N ARG A 108 -7.28 5.30 4.83
CA ARG A 108 -8.72 5.47 5.00
C ARG A 108 -9.35 5.23 3.63
N SER A 109 -10.39 4.40 3.58
CA SER A 109 -11.12 4.17 2.34
C SER A 109 -11.85 5.44 1.89
N TYR A 110 -12.05 5.58 0.58
CA TYR A 110 -12.86 6.63 -0.04
C TYR A 110 -14.35 6.59 0.39
N LEU A 111 -14.80 5.55 1.07
CA LEU A 111 -16.16 5.47 1.60
C LEU A 111 -16.39 6.56 2.69
N PRO A 112 -17.50 7.31 2.66
CA PRO A 112 -17.72 8.46 3.54
C PRO A 112 -17.52 8.17 5.04
N GLU A 113 -18.04 7.04 5.51
CA GLU A 113 -18.04 6.63 6.91
C GLU A 113 -16.84 5.72 7.28
N ALA A 114 -15.89 5.52 6.36
CA ALA A 114 -14.73 4.70 6.67
C ALA A 114 -13.83 5.39 7.69
N GLU A 115 -13.42 4.64 8.71
CA GLU A 115 -12.39 5.07 9.65
C GLU A 115 -10.98 4.86 9.10
N ALA A 116 -10.04 5.69 9.54
CA ALA A 116 -8.63 5.49 9.26
C ALA A 116 -8.09 4.30 10.06
N ALA A 117 -7.30 3.46 9.38
CA ALA A 117 -6.68 2.29 9.96
C ALA A 117 -5.18 2.28 9.70
N GLN A 118 -4.44 1.69 10.64
CA GLN A 118 -3.00 1.59 10.58
C GLN A 118 -2.54 0.13 10.63
N TRP A 119 -1.64 -0.19 9.71
CA TRP A 119 -0.86 -1.41 9.69
C TRP A 119 0.61 -1.09 9.91
N VAL A 120 1.28 -1.85 10.76
CA VAL A 120 2.73 -1.74 11.00
C VAL A 120 3.37 -3.11 10.93
N SER A 121 4.50 -3.20 10.24
CA SER A 121 5.38 -4.36 10.28
C SER A 121 6.84 -3.94 10.47
N GLY A 122 7.49 -4.50 11.48
CA GLY A 122 8.88 -4.25 11.85
C GLY A 122 9.23 -4.95 13.17
N GLY A 123 10.51 -5.25 13.40
CA GLY A 123 11.01 -5.79 14.69
C GLY A 123 10.35 -7.09 15.19
N GLY A 124 9.78 -7.91 14.30
CA GLY A 124 9.15 -9.19 14.63
C GLY A 124 7.71 -9.11 15.18
N ARG A 125 7.01 -7.97 15.07
CA ARG A 125 5.60 -7.83 15.47
C ARG A 125 4.77 -7.12 14.40
N HIS A 126 3.57 -7.66 14.14
CA HIS A 126 2.51 -6.98 13.40
C HIS A 126 1.56 -6.34 14.42
N VAL A 127 1.30 -5.04 14.31
CA VAL A 127 0.39 -4.33 15.21
C VAL A 127 -0.63 -3.57 14.38
N TYR A 128 -1.90 -3.91 14.59
CA TYR A 128 -3.06 -3.19 14.03
C TYR A 128 -3.54 -2.17 15.06
N ARG A 129 -3.83 -0.95 14.61
CA ARG A 129 -4.44 0.10 15.46
C ARG A 129 -5.45 0.91 14.64
N HIS A 130 -6.56 1.28 15.26
CA HIS A 130 -7.37 2.39 14.77
C HIS A 130 -6.53 3.67 14.88
N ALA A 131 -6.42 4.44 13.80
CA ALA A 131 -5.76 5.73 13.86
C ALA A 131 -6.76 6.72 14.46
N GLY A 132 -6.56 7.05 15.74
CA GLY A 132 -7.40 8.00 16.49
C GLY A 132 -7.13 9.46 16.12
#